data_AF-A0A016TLS7-F1
#
_entry.id   AF-A0A016TLS7-F1
#
_cell.length_a   1.000
_cell.length_b   1.000
_cell.length_c   1.000
_cell.angle_alpha   90.00
_cell.angle_beta   90.00
_cell.angle_gamma   90.00
#
_symmetry.space_group_name_H-M   'P 1'
#
loop_
_entity.id
_entity.type
_entity.pdbx_description
1 polymer ?
#
loop_
_entity_poly.entity_id
_entity_poly.type
_entity_poly.pdbx_seq_one_letter_code
_entity_poly.pdbx_strand_id
1 'polypeptide(L)'
;MFRAHPTLNEQPKKCFYIESLIGGNKERDRCLLLDIIRFPRHRTLFAFVDVEESSVNSASHSHSNVAEIRVCRTLVGFLLNAGIGTESIFIITFYKEQHRQLEEYARSVGVGLSIAEAT
;
A
#
# COMPACT_ATOMS: atom_id res chain seq x y z
N MET A 1 1.21 17.58 12.82
CA MET A 1 2.22 16.96 11.93
C MET A 1 1.60 16.71 10.57
N PHE A 2 2.23 17.15 9.48
CA PHE A 2 1.75 16.91 8.11
C PHE A 2 2.23 15.54 7.61
N ARG A 3 1.34 14.76 6.97
CA ARG A 3 1.57 13.32 6.70
C ARG A 3 2.16 13.03 5.31
N ALA A 4 1.34 13.03 4.27
CA ALA A 4 1.73 12.50 2.96
C ALA A 4 2.59 13.46 2.12
N HIS A 5 3.24 12.90 1.09
CA HIS A 5 3.85 13.67 0.02
C HIS A 5 2.77 14.44 -0.78
N PRO A 6 3.02 15.67 -1.26
CA PRO A 6 2.02 16.48 -1.98
C PRO A 6 1.31 15.74 -3.12
N THR A 7 2.04 15.00 -3.95
CA THR A 7 1.47 14.25 -5.09
C THR A 7 0.50 13.13 -4.67
N LEU A 8 0.67 12.55 -3.47
CA LEU A 8 -0.28 11.56 -2.94
C LEU A 8 -1.59 12.19 -2.47
N ASN A 9 -1.60 13.49 -2.16
CA ASN A 9 -2.79 14.20 -1.72
C ASN A 9 -3.62 14.74 -2.88
N GLU A 10 -3.10 14.82 -4.11
CA GLU A 10 -3.78 15.45 -5.25
C GLU A 10 -5.13 14.79 -5.55
N GLN A 11 -5.19 13.47 -5.58
CA GLN A 11 -6.43 12.75 -5.88
C GLN A 11 -7.42 12.79 -4.70
N PRO A 12 -7.03 12.50 -3.44
CA PRO A 12 -7.92 12.69 -2.30
C PRO A 12 -8.47 14.12 -2.19
N LYS A 13 -7.63 15.13 -2.44
CA LYS A 13 -8.02 16.55 -2.42
C LYS A 13 -9.17 16.85 -3.38
N LYS A 14 -9.13 16.29 -4.59
CA LYS A 14 -10.19 16.42 -5.61
C LYS A 14 -11.45 15.66 -5.22
N CYS A 15 -11.29 14.39 -4.86
CA CYS A 15 -12.43 13.48 -4.69
C CYS A 15 -13.22 13.72 -3.41
N PHE A 16 -12.56 14.11 -2.31
CA PHE A 16 -13.19 14.13 -0.99
C PHE A 16 -13.22 15.50 -0.32
N TYR A 17 -12.39 16.45 -0.78
CA TYR A 17 -12.19 17.74 -0.08
C TYR A 17 -12.49 18.96 -0.95
N ILE A 18 -13.04 18.80 -2.17
CA ILE A 18 -13.40 19.93 -3.06
C ILE A 18 -12.23 20.93 -3.19
N GLU A 19 -11.04 20.42 -3.46
CA GLU A 19 -9.82 21.23 -3.61
C GLU A 19 -9.37 22.04 -2.37
N SER A 20 -10.00 21.85 -1.21
CA SER A 20 -9.69 22.59 0.03
C SER A 20 -8.54 21.98 0.85
N LEU A 21 -8.10 20.76 0.54
CA LEU A 21 -7.00 20.12 1.27
C LEU A 21 -5.67 20.84 1.00
N ILE A 22 -5.09 21.45 2.03
CA ILE A 22 -3.79 22.12 1.98
C ILE A 22 -2.73 21.21 2.62
N GLY A 23 -1.72 20.82 1.83
CA GLY A 23 -0.56 20.09 2.33
C GLY A 23 0.47 21.03 2.95
N GLY A 24 1.00 20.69 4.13
CA GLY A 24 2.05 21.47 4.79
C GLY A 24 3.47 20.88 4.68
N ASN A 25 3.65 19.77 3.94
CA ASN A 25 4.97 19.21 3.66
C ASN A 25 5.49 19.69 2.31
N LYS A 26 6.82 19.85 2.18
CA LYS A 26 7.46 19.95 0.86
C LYS A 26 7.70 18.54 0.31
N GLU A 27 7.77 18.42 -1.01
CA GLU A 27 8.05 17.14 -1.70
C GLU A 27 9.31 16.47 -1.14
N ARG A 28 10.40 17.23 -1.06
CA ARG A 28 11.71 16.80 -0.53
C ARG A 28 11.67 16.21 0.88
N ASP A 29 10.68 16.59 1.69
CA ASP A 29 10.56 16.13 3.08
C ASP A 29 9.91 14.72 3.14
N ARG A 30 9.47 14.18 2.00
CA ARG A 30 8.73 12.91 1.86
C ARG A 30 9.25 12.06 0.67
N CYS A 31 10.57 11.97 0.50
CA CYS A 31 11.21 11.30 -0.64
C CYS A 31 11.71 9.86 -0.42
N LEU A 32 11.62 9.28 0.79
CA LEU A 32 12.22 7.96 1.11
C LEU A 32 12.05 6.91 -0.01
N LEU A 33 10.84 6.78 -0.55
CA LEU A 33 10.52 5.80 -1.58
C LEU A 33 10.96 6.23 -3.00
N LEU A 34 11.00 7.54 -3.30
CA LEU A 34 11.51 8.08 -4.58
C LEU A 34 13.04 7.94 -4.68
N ASP A 35 13.74 8.01 -3.55
CA ASP A 35 15.20 7.89 -3.51
C ASP A 35 15.65 6.43 -3.72
N ILE A 36 14.78 5.48 -3.36
CA ILE A 36 15.06 4.04 -3.38
C ILE A 36 14.48 3.36 -4.62
N ILE A 37 13.29 3.77 -5.07
CA ILE A 37 12.55 3.10 -6.15
C ILE A 37 12.37 4.03 -7.34
N ARG A 38 12.69 3.51 -8.53
CA ARG A 38 12.37 4.19 -9.79
C ARG A 38 10.94 3.91 -10.19
N PHE A 39 10.07 4.90 -10.00
CA PHE A 39 8.70 4.84 -10.51
C PHE A 39 8.67 5.11 -12.02
N PRO A 40 7.75 4.47 -12.78
CA PRO A 40 7.59 4.71 -14.22
C PRO A 40 7.32 6.18 -14.57
N ARG A 41 6.70 6.93 -13.65
CA ARG A 41 6.62 8.39 -13.70
C ARG A 41 7.45 8.94 -12.54
N HIS A 42 8.55 9.62 -12.87
CA HIS A 42 9.61 10.10 -11.96
C HIS A 42 9.16 11.04 -10.82
N ARG A 43 7.86 11.26 -10.62
CA ARG A 43 7.30 12.15 -9.58
C ARG A 43 6.11 11.56 -8.82
N THR A 44 5.66 10.34 -9.16
CA THR A 44 4.46 9.76 -8.56
C THR A 44 4.83 8.63 -7.61
N LEU A 45 4.66 8.87 -6.31
CA LEU A 45 4.85 7.93 -5.20
C LEU A 45 3.74 6.87 -5.09
N PHE A 46 3.16 6.49 -6.22
CA PHE A 46 2.02 5.61 -6.28
C PHE A 46 2.09 4.77 -7.55
N ALA A 47 1.92 3.47 -7.39
CA ALA A 47 1.79 2.53 -8.48
C ALA A 47 0.53 1.70 -8.25
N PHE A 48 -0.32 1.65 -9.28
CA PHE A 48 -1.40 0.67 -9.34
C PHE A 48 -0.86 -0.53 -10.12
N VAL A 49 -0.81 -1.69 -9.47
CA VAL A 49 -0.35 -2.94 -10.07
C VAL A 49 -1.59 -3.73 -10.44
N ASP A 50 -1.84 -3.84 -11.74
CA ASP A 50 -2.91 -4.68 -12.25
C ASP A 50 -2.49 -6.15 -12.12
N VAL A 51 -3.34 -6.97 -11.48
CA VAL A 51 -3.08 -8.38 -11.21
C VAL A 51 -4.19 -9.18 -11.89
N GLU A 52 -3.88 -9.74 -13.04
CA GLU A 52 -4.80 -10.56 -13.83
C GLU A 52 -5.08 -11.89 -13.14
N GLU A 53 -6.05 -11.95 -12.24
CA GLU A 53 -6.68 -13.19 -11.76
C GLU A 53 -8.00 -12.88 -11.02
N SER A 54 -9.04 -13.69 -11.26
CA SER A 54 -10.35 -13.54 -10.60
C SER A 54 -10.31 -14.03 -9.16
N SER A 55 -10.80 -13.24 -8.20
CA SER A 55 -10.93 -13.64 -6.79
C SER A 55 -11.67 -14.96 -6.66
N VAL A 56 -11.15 -15.89 -5.85
CA VAL A 56 -11.83 -17.16 -5.57
C VAL A 56 -12.78 -16.95 -4.40
N ASN A 57 -14.07 -17.22 -4.60
CA ASN A 57 -15.06 -17.21 -3.52
C ASN A 57 -14.74 -18.35 -2.56
N SER A 58 -14.35 -18.03 -1.32
CA SER A 58 -14.22 -19.05 -0.28
C SER A 58 -15.60 -19.45 0.26
N ALA A 59 -15.68 -20.65 0.84
CA ALA A 59 -16.90 -21.18 1.48
C ALA A 59 -17.42 -20.32 2.65
N SER A 60 -16.67 -19.31 3.10
CA SER A 60 -17.03 -18.39 4.19
C SER A 60 -17.59 -17.03 3.71
N HIS A 61 -17.93 -16.88 2.41
CA HIS A 61 -18.36 -15.61 1.80
C HIS A 61 -17.30 -14.49 1.83
N SER A 62 -16.04 -14.79 2.14
CA SER A 62 -14.95 -13.83 2.02
C SER A 62 -14.17 -14.06 0.73
N HIS A 63 -13.90 -13.00 -0.01
CA HIS A 63 -13.04 -13.02 -1.20
C HIS A 63 -11.58 -13.16 -0.76
N SER A 64 -10.82 -14.02 -1.43
CA SER A 64 -9.35 -13.97 -1.40
C SER A 64 -8.82 -14.09 -2.82
N ASN A 65 -7.82 -13.28 -3.13
CA ASN A 65 -7.10 -13.33 -4.38
C ASN A 65 -5.66 -13.79 -4.14
N VAL A 66 -5.38 -15.05 -4.50
CA VAL A 66 -4.07 -15.67 -4.27
C VAL A 66 -2.98 -14.98 -5.11
N ALA A 67 -3.30 -14.51 -6.32
CA ALA A 67 -2.37 -13.75 -7.13
C ALA A 67 -2.01 -12.41 -6.47
N GLU A 68 -2.99 -11.66 -5.96
CA GLU A 68 -2.73 -10.41 -5.22
C GLU A 68 -1.85 -10.66 -3.99
N ILE A 69 -2.08 -11.75 -3.25
CA ILE A 69 -1.26 -12.12 -2.10
C ILE A 69 0.18 -12.41 -2.54
N ARG A 70 0.37 -13.15 -3.62
CA ARG A 70 1.71 -13.44 -4.17
C ARG A 70 2.42 -12.15 -4.59
N VAL A 71 1.75 -11.29 -5.35
CA VAL A 71 2.29 -9.99 -5.78
C VAL A 71 2.60 -9.11 -4.57
N CYS A 72 1.73 -9.05 -3.58
CA CYS A 72 1.95 -8.30 -2.33
C CYS A 72 3.22 -8.78 -1.61
N ARG A 73 3.38 -10.09 -1.42
CA ARG A 73 4.58 -10.69 -0.82
C ARG A 73 5.85 -10.37 -1.61
N THR A 74 5.78 -10.44 -2.94
CA THR A 74 6.90 -10.08 -3.82
C THR A 74 7.28 -8.61 -3.69
N LEU A 75 6.29 -7.71 -3.66
CA LEU A 75 6.53 -6.27 -3.47
C LEU A 75 7.17 -5.97 -2.13
N VAL A 76 6.65 -6.52 -1.03
CA VAL A 76 7.26 -6.36 0.30
C VAL A 76 8.70 -6.88 0.31
N GLY A 77 8.95 -8.04 -0.29
CA GLY A 77 10.31 -8.56 -0.45
C GLY A 77 11.24 -7.60 -1.19
N PHE A 78 10.78 -6.96 -2.27
CA PHE A 78 11.56 -5.96 -2.98
C PHE A 78 11.83 -4.70 -2.15
N LEU A 79 10.84 -4.22 -1.38
CA LEU A 79 11.02 -3.07 -0.49
C LEU A 79 12.07 -3.34 0.60
N LEU A 80 12.01 -4.52 1.21
CA LEU A 80 12.96 -4.96 2.23
C LEU A 80 14.37 -5.10 1.65
N ASN A 81 14.51 -5.74 0.48
CA ASN A 81 15.79 -5.89 -0.20
C ASN A 81 16.40 -4.54 -0.64
N ALA A 82 15.55 -3.53 -0.84
CA ALA A 82 15.99 -2.17 -1.15
C ALA A 82 16.38 -1.35 0.10
N GLY A 83 16.33 -1.95 1.29
CA GLY A 83 16.77 -1.35 2.55
C GLY A 83 15.69 -0.56 3.29
N ILE A 84 14.42 -0.69 2.91
CA ILE A 84 13.31 -0.06 3.64
C ILE A 84 13.05 -0.88 4.91
N GLY A 85 13.13 -0.23 6.06
CA GLY A 85 12.88 -0.86 7.35
C GLY A 85 11.43 -1.34 7.49
N THR A 86 11.23 -2.43 8.21
CA THR A 86 9.92 -3.08 8.33
C THR A 86 8.87 -2.19 9.00
N GLU A 87 9.30 -1.28 9.88
CA GLU A 87 8.49 -0.26 10.54
C GLU A 87 7.93 0.80 9.57
N SER A 88 8.52 0.91 8.38
CA SER A 88 8.11 1.81 7.31
C SER A 88 7.18 1.13 6.29
N ILE A 89 6.89 -0.17 6.46
CA ILE A 89 6.06 -0.97 5.55
C ILE A 89 4.81 -1.44 6.29
N PHE A 90 3.65 -1.24 5.66
CA PHE A 90 2.37 -1.65 6.20
C PHE A 90 1.47 -2.20 5.09
N ILE A 91 0.83 -3.34 5.33
CA ILE A 91 -0.11 -3.99 4.42
C ILE A 91 -1.53 -3.67 4.90
N ILE A 92 -2.38 -3.21 3.98
CA ILE A 92 -3.80 -2.96 4.23
C ILE A 92 -4.61 -3.81 3.26
N THR A 93 -5.63 -4.50 3.76
CA THR A 93 -6.57 -5.27 2.94
C THR A 93 -8.01 -5.04 3.40
N PHE A 94 -8.99 -5.27 2.53
CA PHE A 94 -10.41 -5.12 2.87
C PHE A 94 -11.06 -6.42 3.36
N TYR A 95 -10.52 -7.57 2.97
CA TYR A 95 -11.18 -8.86 3.21
C TYR A 95 -10.52 -9.64 4.34
N LYS A 96 -11.35 -10.19 5.23
CA LYS A 96 -10.90 -10.99 6.38
C LYS A 96 -10.09 -12.22 5.96
N GLU A 97 -10.50 -12.91 4.89
CA GLU A 97 -9.77 -14.09 4.41
C GLU A 97 -8.41 -13.71 3.81
N GLN A 98 -8.33 -12.59 3.08
CA GLN A 98 -7.06 -12.09 2.56
C GLN A 98 -6.11 -11.66 3.69
N HIS A 99 -6.63 -11.02 4.74
CA HIS A 99 -5.88 -10.73 5.96
C HIS A 99 -5.35 -12.01 6.61
N ARG A 100 -6.21 -13.01 6.83
CA ARG A 100 -5.83 -14.30 7.43
C ARG A 100 -4.69 -14.98 6.67
N GLN A 101 -4.71 -14.94 5.33
CA GLN A 101 -3.67 -15.54 4.49
C GLN A 101 -2.35 -14.73 4.46
N LEU A 102 -2.39 -13.43 4.77
CA LEU A 102 -1.22 -12.57 4.86
C LEU A 102 -0.61 -12.52 6.26
N GLU A 103 -1.35 -12.89 7.29
CA GLU A 103 -0.97 -12.71 8.70
C GLU A 103 0.33 -13.42 9.06
N GLU A 104 0.46 -14.71 8.72
CA GLU A 104 1.67 -15.48 9.01
C GLU A 104 2.88 -14.89 8.28
N TYR A 105 2.70 -14.49 7.01
CA TYR A 105 3.74 -13.84 6.23
C TYR A 105 4.17 -12.52 6.86
N ALA A 106 3.22 -11.62 7.14
CA ALA A 106 3.50 -10.29 7.70
C ALA A 106 4.26 -10.40 9.03
N ARG A 107 3.86 -11.34 9.89
CA ARG A 107 4.55 -11.66 11.14
C ARG A 107 5.97 -12.17 10.90
N SER A 108 6.18 -13.05 9.92
CA SER A 108 7.48 -13.63 9.61
C SER A 108 8.51 -12.61 9.12
N VAL A 109 8.06 -11.58 8.39
CA VAL A 109 8.93 -10.51 7.88
C VAL A 109 8.90 -9.24 8.74
N GLY A 110 8.11 -9.21 9.82
CA GLY A 110 8.06 -8.11 10.78
C GLY A 110 7.35 -6.83 10.28
N VAL A 111 6.47 -6.92 9.28
CA VAL A 111 5.72 -5.77 8.75
C VAL A 111 4.31 -5.70 9.35
N GLY A 112 3.76 -4.49 9.42
CA GLY A 112 2.39 -4.29 9.91
C GLY A 112 1.33 -4.79 8.92
N LEU A 113 0.19 -5.25 9.44
CA LEU A 113 -0.97 -5.70 8.68
C LEU A 113 -2.25 -5.26 9.38
N SER A 114 -3.23 -4.72 8.65
CA SER A 114 -4.57 -4.44 9.17
C SER A 114 -5.64 -4.58 8.10
N ILE A 115 -6.88 -4.75 8.55
CA ILE A 115 -8.06 -4.58 7.72
C ILE A 115 -8.40 -3.08 7.65
N ALA A 116 -8.74 -2.58 6.46
CA ALA A 116 -9.33 -1.25 6.32
C ALA A 116 -10.77 -1.28 6.83
N GLU A 117 -11.07 -0.55 7.88
CA GLU A 117 -12.44 -0.37 8.36
C GLU A 117 -13.16 0.65 7.46
N ALA A 118 -14.25 0.22 6.83
CA ALA A 118 -15.18 1.15 6.19
C ALA A 118 -15.97 1.85 7.30
N THR A 119 -15.63 3.12 7.57
CA THR A 119 -16.39 4.00 8.46
C THR A 119 -17.44 4.76 7.68
#